data_AF-A0A496PQL8-F1
#
_entry.id   AF-A0A496PQL8-F1
#
_cell.length_a   1.000
_cell.length_b   1.000
_cell.length_c   1.000
_cell.angle_alpha   90.00
_cell.angle_beta   90.00
_cell.angle_gamma   90.00
#
_symmetry.space_group_name_H-M   'P 1'
#
loop_
_entity.id
_entity.type
_entity.pdbx_description
1 polymer ?
#
loop_
_entity_poly.entity_id
_entity_poly.type
_entity_poly.pdbx_seq_one_letter_code
_entity_poly.pdbx_strand_id
1 'polypeptide(L)'
;MENKFKLSSFNLKYSGVVALIYLIPFFFFSDKTAYQIGALAGKLLVLLFLPALFAWIVWRLAGKREKAASVTFNVVMSLMLFGQVFNLLQQPEAAMEGQEQEEVSRVMGEYGSNMQAIVEDWRAVASSLQSAGVLDYSLLTNDTEFDRQRRILRDYIEKTMTYVDSFTNTVPYIEAKLSVLGEGNLAAKEAVDGFRKGYLQQKPFFDPLMQAHIDYANNQVEILNLLQRNKNEWADENGQLVVYNDELLDEFNKLATAIADNEKTIGTLVVKLRELPYL
;
A
#
# COMPACT_ATOMS: atom_id res chain seq x y z
N MET A 1 -43.68 22.55 -36.55
CA MET A 1 -43.31 23.51 -35.48
C MET A 1 -42.13 22.93 -34.74
N GLU A 2 -41.00 23.63 -34.69
CA GLU A 2 -39.85 23.16 -33.91
C GLU A 2 -40.14 23.36 -32.43
N ASN A 3 -40.22 22.27 -31.66
CA ASN A 3 -40.20 22.35 -30.21
C ASN A 3 -38.88 23.00 -29.79
N LYS A 4 -38.93 24.08 -29.01
CA LYS A 4 -37.76 24.72 -28.41
C LYS A 4 -37.46 24.05 -27.07
N PHE A 5 -36.18 23.97 -26.71
CA PHE A 5 -35.79 23.51 -25.37
C PHE A 5 -36.33 24.49 -24.33
N LYS A 6 -37.18 24.01 -23.43
CA LYS A 6 -37.77 24.82 -22.37
C LYS A 6 -37.86 23.99 -21.10
N LEU A 7 -37.25 24.48 -20.04
CA LEU A 7 -37.47 23.95 -18.69
C LEU A 7 -38.82 24.46 -18.17
N SER A 8 -39.52 23.62 -17.42
CA SER A 8 -40.78 24.01 -16.80
C SER A 8 -40.54 24.99 -15.65
N SER A 9 -41.56 25.78 -15.31
CA SER A 9 -41.53 26.64 -14.13
C SER A 9 -41.32 25.84 -12.83
N PHE A 10 -41.71 24.56 -12.83
CA PHE A 10 -41.43 23.64 -11.72
C PHE A 10 -39.92 23.34 -11.58
N ASN A 11 -39.21 23.08 -12.68
CA ASN A 11 -37.77 22.82 -12.64
C ASN A 11 -36.99 24.02 -12.04
N LEU A 12 -37.38 25.24 -12.41
CA LEU A 12 -36.77 26.47 -11.89
C LEU A 12 -37.03 26.66 -10.39
N LYS A 13 -38.25 26.35 -9.92
CA LYS A 13 -38.57 26.38 -8.48
C LYS A 13 -37.76 25.32 -7.73
N TYR A 14 -37.69 24.11 -8.27
CA TYR A 14 -36.94 23.01 -7.66
C TYR A 14 -35.45 23.33 -7.55
N SER A 15 -34.84 23.85 -8.62
CA SER A 15 -33.43 24.28 -8.57
C SER A 15 -33.18 25.41 -7.59
N GLY A 16 -34.14 26.33 -7.42
CA GLY A 16 -34.09 27.35 -6.37
C GLY A 16 -34.07 26.75 -4.95
N VAL A 17 -34.89 25.73 -4.69
CA VAL A 17 -34.89 25.01 -3.41
C VAL A 17 -33.56 24.30 -3.16
N VAL A 18 -33.03 23.59 -4.16
CA VAL A 18 -31.73 22.91 -4.02
C VAL A 18 -30.60 23.93 -3.80
N ALA A 19 -30.60 25.05 -4.54
CA ALA A 19 -29.62 26.11 -4.33
C ALA A 19 -29.70 26.72 -2.92
N LEU A 20 -30.90 26.89 -2.35
CA LEU A 20 -31.06 27.32 -0.95
C LEU A 20 -30.45 26.33 0.03
N ILE A 21 -30.63 25.02 -0.20
CA ILE A 21 -30.00 23.98 0.63
C ILE A 21 -28.47 24.05 0.56
N TYR A 22 -27.88 24.43 -0.58
CA TYR A 22 -26.44 24.71 -0.69
C TYR A 22 -26.01 25.97 0.08
N LEU A 23 -26.83 27.02 0.03
CA LEU A 23 -26.49 28.32 0.61
C LEU A 23 -26.55 28.32 2.13
N ILE A 24 -27.52 27.61 2.73
CA ILE A 24 -27.74 27.63 4.19
C ILE A 24 -26.47 27.18 4.94
N PRO A 25 -25.88 25.98 4.71
CA PRO A 25 -24.67 25.58 5.42
C PRO A 25 -23.50 26.53 5.19
N PHE A 26 -23.36 27.07 3.98
CA PHE A 26 -22.30 28.03 3.68
C PHE A 26 -22.40 29.30 4.54
N PHE A 27 -23.61 29.85 4.71
CA PHE A 27 -23.79 31.06 5.51
C PHE A 27 -23.57 30.85 7.01
N PHE A 28 -23.83 29.66 7.52
CA PHE A 28 -23.72 29.34 8.95
C PHE A 28 -22.36 28.77 9.37
N PHE A 29 -21.67 28.04 8.49
CA PHE A 29 -20.50 27.24 8.86
C PHE A 29 -19.21 27.59 8.09
N SER A 30 -19.28 28.43 7.06
CA SER A 30 -18.15 28.74 6.19
C SER A 30 -17.52 30.08 6.55
N ASP A 31 -16.18 30.14 6.59
CA ASP A 31 -15.46 31.40 6.66
C ASP A 31 -15.68 32.20 5.38
N LYS A 32 -16.09 33.46 5.52
CA LYS A 32 -16.48 34.33 4.39
C LYS A 32 -15.27 34.88 3.61
N THR A 33 -14.27 34.05 3.39
CA THR A 33 -13.09 34.38 2.59
C THR A 33 -13.45 34.47 1.11
N ALA A 34 -12.69 35.27 0.36
CA ALA A 34 -12.88 35.40 -1.08
C ALA A 34 -12.80 34.04 -1.81
N TYR A 35 -11.91 33.15 -1.36
CA TYR A 35 -11.78 31.79 -1.90
C TYR A 35 -13.06 30.98 -1.70
N GLN A 36 -13.62 30.94 -0.48
CA GLN A 36 -14.82 30.17 -0.19
C GLN A 36 -16.06 30.74 -0.90
N ILE A 37 -16.17 32.07 -1.03
CA ILE A 37 -17.22 32.71 -1.84
C ILE A 37 -17.09 32.31 -3.31
N GLY A 38 -15.87 32.30 -3.86
CA GLY A 38 -15.59 31.84 -5.22
C GLY A 38 -15.94 30.36 -5.42
N ALA A 39 -15.59 29.51 -4.46
CA ALA A 39 -15.92 28.09 -4.48
C ALA A 39 -17.44 27.86 -4.42
N LEU A 40 -18.18 28.63 -3.61
CA LEU A 40 -19.64 28.58 -3.56
C LEU A 40 -20.25 28.99 -4.90
N ALA A 41 -19.79 30.09 -5.50
CA ALA A 41 -20.27 30.55 -6.80
C ALA A 41 -20.04 29.49 -7.89
N GLY A 42 -18.86 28.87 -7.90
CA GLY A 42 -18.54 27.75 -8.79
C GLY A 42 -19.47 26.54 -8.58
N LYS A 43 -19.71 26.15 -7.32
CA LYS A 43 -20.64 25.06 -6.98
C LYS A 43 -22.06 25.34 -7.46
N LEU A 44 -22.57 26.55 -7.23
CA LEU A 44 -23.91 26.95 -7.70
C LEU A 44 -24.01 26.96 -9.22
N LEU A 45 -22.95 27.39 -9.92
CA LEU A 45 -22.90 27.35 -11.37
C LEU A 45 -22.95 25.91 -11.88
N VAL A 46 -22.13 25.01 -11.32
CA VAL A 46 -22.12 23.58 -11.69
C VAL A 46 -23.46 22.92 -11.38
N LEU A 47 -24.04 23.24 -10.21
CA LEU A 47 -25.36 22.74 -9.78
C LEU A 47 -26.46 23.05 -10.80
N LEU A 48 -26.44 24.22 -11.43
CA LEU A 48 -27.44 24.60 -12.43
C LEU A 48 -27.06 24.14 -13.84
N PHE A 49 -25.78 24.23 -14.19
CA PHE A 49 -25.29 23.96 -15.53
C PHE A 49 -25.33 22.47 -15.87
N LEU A 50 -24.89 21.60 -14.95
CA LEU A 50 -24.75 20.17 -15.23
C LEU A 50 -26.11 19.50 -15.51
N PRO A 51 -27.16 19.65 -14.67
CA PRO A 51 -28.48 19.10 -14.99
C PRO A 51 -29.09 19.70 -16.25
N ALA A 52 -28.87 21.01 -16.52
CA ALA A 52 -29.35 21.64 -17.74
C ALA A 52 -28.67 21.06 -18.99
N LEU A 53 -27.36 20.79 -18.92
CA LEU A 53 -26.60 20.14 -19.98
C LEU A 53 -27.11 18.73 -20.25
N PHE A 54 -27.27 17.90 -19.21
CA PHE A 54 -27.81 16.54 -19.36
C PHE A 54 -29.24 16.55 -19.89
N ALA A 55 -30.10 17.45 -19.39
CA ALA A 55 -31.46 17.61 -19.89
C ALA A 55 -31.48 17.99 -21.38
N TRP A 56 -30.57 18.85 -21.82
CA TRP A 56 -30.44 19.25 -23.22
C TRP A 56 -29.98 18.09 -24.11
N ILE A 57 -28.99 17.30 -23.67
CA ILE A 57 -28.52 16.11 -24.39
C ILE A 57 -29.66 15.10 -24.55
N VAL A 58 -30.35 14.75 -23.46
CA VAL A 58 -31.46 13.78 -23.50
C VAL A 58 -32.62 14.30 -24.35
N TRP A 59 -32.91 15.60 -24.29
CA TRP A 59 -33.93 16.22 -25.14
C TRP A 59 -33.61 16.08 -26.63
N ARG A 60 -32.34 16.25 -27.02
CA ARG A 60 -31.88 16.03 -28.40
C ARG A 60 -32.03 14.57 -28.82
N LEU A 61 -31.61 13.64 -27.97
CA LEU A 61 -31.66 12.19 -28.25
C LEU A 61 -33.10 11.65 -28.29
N ALA A 62 -34.00 12.17 -27.46
CA ALA A 62 -35.40 11.75 -27.37
C ALA A 62 -36.29 12.36 -28.46
N GLY A 63 -35.72 12.97 -29.50
CA GLY A 63 -36.49 13.57 -30.60
C GLY A 63 -37.25 14.84 -30.19
N LYS A 64 -36.66 15.68 -29.35
CA LYS A 64 -37.22 16.95 -28.87
C LYS A 64 -38.56 16.82 -28.11
N ARG A 65 -38.79 15.69 -27.42
CA ARG A 65 -39.96 15.49 -26.53
C ARG A 65 -39.87 16.41 -25.31
N GLU A 66 -40.86 17.27 -25.12
CA GLU A 66 -40.88 18.31 -24.07
C GLU A 66 -40.70 17.74 -22.66
N LYS A 67 -41.35 16.61 -22.35
CA LYS A 67 -41.25 15.97 -21.02
C LYS A 67 -39.88 15.36 -20.73
N ALA A 68 -39.12 14.95 -21.76
CA ALA A 68 -37.84 14.27 -21.57
C ALA A 68 -36.81 15.19 -20.89
N ALA A 69 -36.72 16.45 -21.33
CA ALA A 69 -35.85 17.46 -20.74
C ALA A 69 -36.14 17.66 -19.24
N SER A 70 -37.42 17.89 -18.90
CA SER A 70 -37.85 18.20 -17.54
C SER A 70 -37.63 17.04 -16.58
N VAL A 71 -37.91 15.80 -17.03
CA VAL A 71 -37.69 14.60 -16.22
C VAL A 71 -36.19 14.40 -15.95
N THR A 72 -35.34 14.45 -16.98
CA THR A 72 -33.89 14.30 -16.81
C THR A 72 -33.31 15.36 -15.89
N PHE A 73 -33.70 16.63 -16.05
CA PHE A 73 -33.25 17.71 -15.18
C PHE A 73 -33.53 17.40 -13.71
N ASN A 74 -34.77 17.01 -13.38
CA ASN A 74 -35.17 16.71 -12.01
C ASN A 74 -34.43 15.48 -11.45
N VAL A 75 -34.25 14.43 -12.25
CA VAL A 75 -33.52 13.23 -11.82
C VAL A 75 -32.07 13.57 -11.47
N VAL A 76 -31.36 14.29 -12.34
CA VAL A 76 -29.96 14.68 -12.09
C VAL A 76 -29.87 15.59 -10.86
N MET A 77 -30.77 16.57 -10.73
CA MET A 77 -30.84 17.44 -9.55
C MET A 77 -31.09 16.68 -8.25
N SER A 78 -32.01 15.71 -8.25
CA SER A 78 -32.30 14.89 -7.06
C SER A 78 -31.10 14.04 -6.65
N LEU A 79 -30.36 13.46 -7.61
CA LEU A 79 -29.15 12.70 -7.33
C LEU A 79 -28.05 13.58 -6.73
N MET A 80 -27.86 14.79 -7.27
CA MET A 80 -26.91 15.76 -6.72
C MET A 80 -27.29 16.17 -5.29
N LEU A 81 -28.56 16.48 -5.04
CA LEU A 81 -29.07 16.78 -3.71
C LEU A 81 -28.82 15.61 -2.73
N PHE A 82 -29.08 14.38 -3.16
CA PHE A 82 -28.90 13.20 -2.30
C PHE A 82 -27.44 13.01 -1.89
N GLY A 83 -26.52 13.09 -2.85
CA GLY A 83 -25.08 13.02 -2.56
C GLY A 83 -24.61 14.11 -1.59
N GLN A 84 -25.24 15.29 -1.65
CA GLN A 84 -24.94 16.37 -0.72
C GLN A 84 -25.46 16.17 0.69
N VAL A 85 -26.73 15.77 0.82
CA VAL A 85 -27.31 15.47 2.13
C VAL A 85 -26.50 14.36 2.80
N PHE A 86 -26.07 13.37 2.03
CA PHE A 86 -25.17 12.33 2.51
C PHE A 86 -23.82 12.88 3.00
N ASN A 87 -23.17 13.75 2.22
CA ASN A 87 -21.93 14.40 2.66
C ASN A 87 -22.13 15.27 3.92
N LEU A 88 -23.25 15.98 4.05
CA LEU A 88 -23.57 16.78 5.24
C LEU A 88 -23.81 15.90 6.48
N LEU A 89 -24.45 14.74 6.31
CA LEU A 89 -24.63 13.77 7.38
C LEU A 89 -23.29 13.12 7.81
N GLN A 90 -22.27 13.15 6.95
CA GLN A 90 -20.92 12.71 7.25
C GLN A 90 -20.01 13.82 7.83
N GLN A 91 -20.51 15.05 8.04
CA GLN A 91 -19.72 16.18 8.55
C GLN A 91 -19.92 16.54 10.06
N PRO A 92 -19.80 15.63 11.05
CA PRO A 92 -19.74 16.07 12.45
C PRO A 92 -18.35 16.50 13.01
N GLU A 93 -17.22 16.46 12.28
CA GLU A 93 -15.86 16.61 12.89
C GLU A 93 -14.91 17.68 12.30
N ALA A 94 -15.35 18.50 11.34
CA ALA A 94 -14.44 19.30 10.49
C ALA A 94 -13.67 20.51 11.10
N ALA A 95 -13.78 20.78 12.41
CA ALA A 95 -13.10 21.94 13.04
C ALA A 95 -11.96 21.56 14.00
N MET A 96 -11.86 20.29 14.42
CA MET A 96 -10.68 19.74 15.13
C MET A 96 -9.79 18.88 14.20
N GLU A 97 -10.32 18.44 13.05
CA GLU A 97 -9.65 17.58 12.06
C GLU A 97 -8.37 18.15 11.44
N GLY A 98 -8.21 19.47 11.28
CA GLY A 98 -7.12 20.02 10.47
C GLY A 98 -5.71 19.70 10.98
N GLN A 99 -5.42 20.03 12.24
CA GLN A 99 -4.10 19.85 12.83
C GLN A 99 -3.83 18.39 13.22
N GLU A 100 -4.87 17.69 13.70
CA GLU A 100 -4.76 16.29 14.11
C GLU A 100 -4.56 15.37 12.90
N GLN A 101 -5.27 15.61 11.80
CA GLN A 101 -5.10 14.86 10.56
C GLN A 101 -3.79 15.18 9.86
N GLU A 102 -3.30 16.43 9.96
CA GLU A 102 -1.96 16.80 9.51
C GLU A 102 -0.90 16.01 10.29
N GLU A 103 -1.02 15.92 11.62
CA GLU A 103 -0.07 15.18 12.45
C GLU A 103 -0.11 13.67 12.18
N VAL A 104 -1.30 13.08 12.05
CA VAL A 104 -1.44 11.67 11.64
C VAL A 104 -0.76 11.46 10.29
N SER A 105 -1.04 12.31 9.30
CA SER A 105 -0.44 12.22 7.95
C SER A 105 1.08 12.35 7.98
N ARG A 106 1.60 13.25 8.82
CA ARG A 106 3.03 13.46 9.04
C ARG A 106 3.69 12.21 9.61
N VAL A 107 3.11 11.59 10.64
CA VAL A 107 3.61 10.34 11.24
C VAL A 107 3.57 9.19 10.23
N MET A 108 2.51 9.09 9.43
CA MET A 108 2.42 8.07 8.37
C MET A 108 3.46 8.27 7.28
N GLY A 109 3.72 9.53 6.88
CA GLY A 109 4.76 9.86 5.92
C GLY A 109 6.16 9.53 6.42
N GLU A 110 6.45 9.83 7.70
CA GLU A 110 7.71 9.49 8.36
C GLU A 110 7.90 7.96 8.42
N TYR A 111 6.88 7.22 8.87
CA TYR A 111 6.90 5.76 8.91
C TYR A 111 7.11 5.16 7.51
N GLY A 112 6.33 5.61 6.52
CA GLY A 112 6.40 5.11 5.15
C GLY A 112 7.78 5.31 4.54
N SER A 113 8.40 6.47 4.77
CA SER A 113 9.76 6.78 4.30
C SER A 113 10.80 5.88 4.97
N ASN A 114 10.71 5.68 6.29
CA ASN A 114 11.63 4.81 7.03
C ASN A 114 11.50 3.34 6.58
N MET A 115 10.28 2.86 6.41
CA MET A 115 10.04 1.49 5.95
C MET A 115 10.52 1.29 4.51
N GLN A 116 10.32 2.27 3.63
CA GLN A 116 10.84 2.22 2.27
C GLN A 116 12.36 2.09 2.25
N ALA A 117 13.07 2.89 3.05
CA ALA A 117 14.53 2.81 3.14
C ALA A 117 15.01 1.42 3.60
N ILE A 118 14.35 0.82 4.60
CA ILE A 118 14.67 -0.53 5.10
C ILE A 118 14.44 -1.58 4.02
N VAL A 119 13.33 -1.48 3.27
CA VAL A 119 13.01 -2.41 2.17
C VAL A 119 13.99 -2.25 1.01
N GLU A 120 14.42 -1.04 0.69
CA GLU A 120 15.42 -0.77 -0.35
C GLU A 120 16.79 -1.35 0.03
N ASP A 121 17.24 -1.15 1.27
CA ASP A 121 18.44 -1.77 1.82
C ASP A 121 18.39 -3.30 1.72
N TRP A 122 17.29 -3.90 2.16
CA TRP A 122 17.09 -5.35 2.08
C TRP A 122 17.08 -5.86 0.63
N ARG A 123 16.42 -5.14 -0.29
CA ARG A 123 16.41 -5.49 -1.73
C ARG A 123 17.80 -5.41 -2.35
N ALA A 124 18.60 -4.42 -1.97
CA ALA A 124 19.96 -4.25 -2.49
C ALA A 124 20.84 -5.46 -2.12
N VAL A 125 20.79 -5.92 -0.87
CA VAL A 125 21.54 -7.11 -0.46
C VAL A 125 20.96 -8.40 -1.04
N ALA A 126 19.63 -8.51 -1.19
CA ALA A 126 18.99 -9.65 -1.85
C ALA A 126 19.42 -9.77 -3.32
N SER A 127 19.49 -8.64 -4.04
CA SER A 127 19.99 -8.61 -5.42
C SER A 127 21.48 -8.93 -5.49
N SER A 128 22.26 -8.49 -4.49
CA SER A 128 23.69 -8.79 -4.41
C SER A 128 23.92 -10.30 -4.31
N LEU A 129 23.11 -11.01 -3.52
CA LEU A 129 23.17 -12.47 -3.38
C LEU A 129 23.05 -13.18 -4.74
N GLN A 130 22.09 -12.79 -5.57
CA GLN A 130 21.87 -13.38 -6.90
C GLN A 130 23.03 -13.07 -7.87
N SER A 131 23.58 -11.86 -7.80
CA SER A 131 24.65 -11.42 -8.72
C SER A 131 26.05 -11.89 -8.33
N ALA A 132 26.27 -12.24 -7.07
CA ALA A 132 27.60 -12.49 -6.52
C ALA A 132 28.18 -13.87 -6.84
N GLY A 133 27.41 -14.75 -7.50
CA GLY A 133 27.81 -16.13 -7.75
C GLY A 133 27.99 -16.93 -6.46
N VAL A 134 27.12 -16.72 -5.46
CA VAL A 134 27.19 -17.51 -4.22
C VAL A 134 26.99 -18.98 -4.56
N LEU A 135 27.91 -19.82 -4.09
CA LEU A 135 28.04 -21.24 -4.46
C LEU A 135 28.38 -21.49 -5.95
N ASP A 136 28.96 -20.51 -6.65
CA ASP A 136 29.71 -20.78 -7.88
C ASP A 136 31.04 -21.45 -7.51
N TYR A 137 31.10 -22.77 -7.64
CA TYR A 137 32.24 -23.59 -7.23
C TYR A 137 33.53 -23.24 -7.98
N SER A 138 33.42 -22.71 -9.21
CA SER A 138 34.58 -22.29 -10.01
C SER A 138 35.33 -21.10 -9.38
N LEU A 139 34.66 -20.31 -8.54
CA LEU A 139 35.24 -19.18 -7.84
C LEU A 139 35.93 -19.59 -6.52
N LEU A 140 35.50 -20.70 -5.91
CA LEU A 140 35.90 -21.17 -4.56
C LEU A 140 37.32 -21.76 -4.49
N THR A 141 38.29 -21.09 -5.10
CA THR A 141 39.68 -21.55 -5.26
C THR A 141 40.57 -21.24 -4.06
N ASN A 142 40.17 -20.32 -3.17
CA ASN A 142 40.98 -19.85 -2.05
C ASN A 142 40.11 -19.35 -0.88
N ASP A 143 40.70 -19.23 0.32
CA ASP A 143 39.98 -18.83 1.54
C ASP A 143 39.34 -17.44 1.46
N THR A 144 39.96 -16.51 0.73
CA THR A 144 39.44 -15.15 0.58
C THR A 144 38.09 -15.15 -0.12
N GLU A 145 37.87 -16.03 -1.11
CA GLU A 145 36.58 -16.13 -1.77
C GLU A 145 35.50 -16.72 -0.86
N PHE A 146 35.84 -17.77 -0.09
CA PHE A 146 34.92 -18.31 0.92
C PHE A 146 34.48 -17.23 1.93
N ASP A 147 35.43 -16.42 2.41
CA ASP A 147 35.14 -15.32 3.33
C ASP A 147 34.29 -14.22 2.70
N ARG A 148 34.53 -13.90 1.42
CA ARG A 148 33.74 -12.93 0.66
C ARG A 148 32.28 -13.37 0.56
N GLN A 149 32.03 -14.60 0.11
CA GLN A 149 30.66 -15.10 -0.05
C GLN A 149 29.92 -15.22 1.29
N ARG A 150 30.60 -15.69 2.36
CA ARG A 150 30.02 -15.69 3.72
C ARG A 150 29.65 -14.29 4.20
N ARG A 151 30.45 -13.26 3.89
CA ARG A 151 30.12 -11.88 4.26
C ARG A 151 28.83 -11.42 3.59
N ILE A 152 28.67 -11.68 2.29
CA ILE A 152 27.45 -11.34 1.54
C ILE A 152 26.22 -12.01 2.18
N LEU A 153 26.33 -13.29 2.54
CA LEU A 153 25.26 -14.03 3.21
C LEU A 153 24.93 -13.46 4.60
N ARG A 154 25.95 -13.06 5.38
CA ARG A 154 25.76 -12.42 6.69
C ARG A 154 25.10 -11.05 6.58
N ASP A 155 25.52 -10.22 5.64
CA ASP A 155 24.91 -8.92 5.38
C ASP A 155 23.43 -9.10 4.99
N TYR A 156 23.12 -10.12 4.19
CA TYR A 156 21.76 -10.48 3.83
C TYR A 156 20.90 -10.89 5.05
N ILE A 157 21.44 -11.72 5.94
CA ILE A 157 20.79 -12.13 7.18
C ILE A 157 20.52 -10.90 8.07
N GLU A 158 21.53 -10.04 8.27
CA GLU A 158 21.43 -8.84 9.10
C GLU A 158 20.32 -7.89 8.62
N LYS A 159 20.27 -7.62 7.31
CA LYS A 159 19.22 -6.76 6.74
C LYS A 159 17.85 -7.42 6.77
N THR A 160 17.78 -8.74 6.66
CA THR A 160 16.50 -9.47 6.84
C THR A 160 16.01 -9.34 8.27
N MET A 161 16.88 -9.48 9.27
CA MET A 161 16.53 -9.26 10.68
C MET A 161 16.11 -7.81 10.96
N THR A 162 16.81 -6.82 10.37
CA THR A 162 16.42 -5.40 10.48
C THR A 162 15.01 -5.17 9.95
N TYR A 163 14.63 -5.83 8.85
CA TYR A 163 13.28 -5.74 8.32
C TYR A 163 12.25 -6.41 9.23
N VAL A 164 12.57 -7.58 9.81
CA VAL A 164 11.73 -8.25 10.82
C VAL A 164 11.48 -7.36 12.03
N ASP A 165 12.53 -6.73 12.55
CA ASP A 165 12.45 -5.85 13.71
C ASP A 165 11.58 -4.63 13.39
N SER A 166 11.75 -4.04 12.21
CA SER A 166 10.94 -2.91 11.77
C SER A 166 9.46 -3.26 11.67
N PHE A 167 9.13 -4.40 11.04
CA PHE A 167 7.75 -4.89 10.93
C PHE A 167 7.14 -5.22 12.30
N THR A 168 7.92 -5.84 13.19
CA THR A 168 7.47 -6.20 14.55
C THR A 168 7.17 -4.97 15.40
N ASN A 169 7.94 -3.90 15.20
CA ASN A 169 7.80 -2.65 15.95
C ASN A 169 6.87 -1.63 15.30
N THR A 170 6.26 -1.94 14.15
CA THR A 170 5.34 -1.02 13.45
C THR A 170 4.22 -0.51 14.36
N VAL A 171 3.46 -1.40 15.02
CA VAL A 171 2.32 -0.98 15.85
C VAL A 171 2.78 -0.17 17.07
N PRO A 172 3.75 -0.63 17.89
CA PRO A 172 4.28 0.17 18.99
C PRO A 172 4.84 1.54 18.57
N TYR A 173 5.51 1.60 17.41
CA TYR A 173 6.04 2.85 16.87
C TYR A 173 4.93 3.85 16.56
N ILE A 174 3.89 3.41 15.84
CA ILE A 174 2.75 4.26 15.46
C ILE A 174 1.97 4.70 16.70
N GLU A 175 1.71 3.78 17.64
CA GLU A 175 1.05 4.09 18.92
C GLU A 175 1.82 5.14 19.72
N ALA A 176 3.12 4.98 19.88
CA ALA A 176 3.95 5.92 20.61
C ALA A 176 3.93 7.32 19.94
N LYS A 177 4.08 7.37 18.61
CA LYS A 177 4.10 8.64 17.86
C LYS A 177 2.75 9.38 17.89
N LEU A 178 1.63 8.65 17.83
CA LEU A 178 0.29 9.25 17.82
C LEU A 178 -0.28 9.51 19.23
N SER A 179 0.31 8.93 20.28
CA SER A 179 -0.14 9.15 21.66
C SER A 179 -0.15 10.62 22.11
N VAL A 180 0.66 11.47 21.47
CA VAL A 180 0.73 12.92 21.73
C VAL A 180 -0.58 13.66 21.41
N LEU A 181 -1.44 13.07 20.58
CA LEU A 181 -2.75 13.61 20.23
C LEU A 181 -3.83 13.33 21.30
N GLY A 182 -3.51 12.51 22.31
CA GLY A 182 -4.40 12.13 23.41
C GLY A 182 -5.29 10.92 23.10
N GLU A 183 -5.66 10.17 24.14
CA GLU A 183 -6.43 8.92 24.02
C GLU A 183 -7.83 9.09 23.41
N GLY A 184 -8.38 10.30 23.45
CA GLY A 184 -9.69 10.63 22.86
C GLY A 184 -9.65 10.93 21.36
N ASN A 185 -8.47 10.99 20.74
CA ASN A 185 -8.34 11.35 19.33
C ASN A 185 -8.80 10.20 18.42
N LEU A 186 -9.91 10.40 17.70
CA LEU A 186 -10.51 9.35 16.85
C LEU A 186 -9.60 8.99 15.68
N ALA A 187 -9.00 9.97 14.99
CA ALA A 187 -8.12 9.74 13.85
C ALA A 187 -6.86 8.94 14.22
N ALA A 188 -6.25 9.26 15.36
CA ALA A 188 -5.09 8.52 15.88
C ALA A 188 -5.46 7.07 16.20
N LYS A 189 -6.61 6.87 16.84
CA LYS A 189 -7.12 5.53 17.16
C LYS A 189 -7.39 4.71 15.92
N GLU A 190 -8.08 5.28 14.92
CA GLU A 190 -8.37 4.60 13.66
C GLU A 190 -7.09 4.24 12.90
N ALA A 191 -6.09 5.13 12.89
CA ALA A 191 -4.79 4.84 12.30
C ALA A 191 -4.11 3.65 13.00
N VAL A 192 -4.00 3.67 14.33
CA VAL A 192 -3.43 2.56 15.12
C VAL A 192 -4.17 1.26 14.87
N ASP A 193 -5.51 1.27 14.88
CA ASP A 193 -6.34 0.09 14.64
C ASP A 193 -6.13 -0.46 13.23
N GLY A 194 -5.99 0.41 12.23
CA GLY A 194 -5.62 0.05 10.86
C GLY A 194 -4.28 -0.69 10.79
N PHE A 195 -3.24 -0.13 11.41
CA PHE A 195 -1.92 -0.76 11.48
C PHE A 195 -1.94 -2.09 12.22
N ARG A 196 -2.65 -2.15 13.35
CA ARG A 196 -2.80 -3.38 14.15
C ARG A 196 -3.51 -4.47 13.36
N LYS A 197 -4.58 -4.12 12.65
CA LYS A 197 -5.29 -5.04 11.76
C LYS A 197 -4.37 -5.57 10.66
N GLY A 198 -3.62 -4.69 9.98
CA GLY A 198 -2.68 -5.08 8.94
C GLY A 198 -1.55 -5.96 9.44
N TYR A 199 -0.96 -5.60 10.58
CA TYR A 199 0.05 -6.40 11.26
C TYR A 199 -0.47 -7.82 11.56
N LEU A 200 -1.64 -7.94 12.20
CA LEU A 200 -2.23 -9.23 12.55
C LEU A 200 -2.57 -10.09 11.32
N GLN A 201 -2.97 -9.46 10.21
CA GLN A 201 -3.26 -10.17 8.96
C GLN A 201 -1.98 -10.65 8.25
N GLN A 202 -0.93 -9.85 8.26
CA GLN A 202 0.32 -10.16 7.55
C GLN A 202 1.25 -11.08 8.35
N LYS A 203 1.30 -10.91 9.68
CA LYS A 203 2.23 -11.62 10.58
C LYS A 203 2.29 -13.15 10.37
N PRO A 204 1.17 -13.89 10.23
CA PRO A 204 1.20 -15.35 10.04
C PRO A 204 1.95 -15.80 8.78
N PHE A 205 2.13 -14.90 7.81
CA PHE A 205 2.86 -15.18 6.57
C PHE A 205 4.23 -14.50 6.55
N PHE A 206 4.33 -13.30 7.12
CA PHE A 206 5.54 -12.51 7.14
C PHE A 206 6.64 -13.15 8.01
N ASP A 207 6.31 -13.56 9.23
CA ASP A 207 7.28 -14.20 10.14
C ASP A 207 7.93 -15.45 9.52
N PRO A 208 7.16 -16.47 9.05
CA PRO A 208 7.78 -17.65 8.46
C PRO A 208 8.49 -17.34 7.13
N LEU A 209 8.07 -16.30 6.41
CA LEU A 209 8.74 -15.87 5.18
C LEU A 209 10.14 -15.35 5.48
N MET A 210 10.26 -14.44 6.44
CA MET A 210 11.55 -13.88 6.84
C MET A 210 12.45 -14.95 7.47
N GLN A 211 11.89 -15.86 8.26
CA GLN A 211 12.65 -17.00 8.79
C GLN A 211 13.20 -17.89 7.68
N ALA A 212 12.39 -18.22 6.66
CA ALA A 212 12.85 -19.03 5.54
C ALA A 212 13.99 -18.35 4.75
N HIS A 213 13.98 -17.01 4.64
CA HIS A 213 15.10 -16.26 4.06
C HIS A 213 16.38 -16.34 4.90
N ILE A 214 16.26 -16.28 6.23
CA ILE A 214 17.40 -16.44 7.15
C ILE A 214 17.96 -17.87 7.08
N ASP A 215 17.09 -18.87 7.12
CA ASP A 215 17.47 -20.30 7.05
C ASP A 215 18.12 -20.65 5.71
N TYR A 216 17.59 -20.10 4.61
CA TYR A 216 18.19 -20.21 3.27
C TYR A 216 19.65 -19.74 3.25
N ALA A 217 19.92 -18.55 3.80
CA ALA A 217 21.26 -17.99 3.83
C ALA A 217 22.19 -18.73 4.80
N ASN A 218 21.69 -19.13 5.97
CA ASN A 218 22.47 -19.92 6.93
C ASN A 218 22.89 -21.28 6.33
N ASN A 219 21.99 -21.97 5.64
CA ASN A 219 22.34 -23.24 4.99
C ASN A 219 23.42 -23.07 3.91
N GLN A 220 23.43 -21.94 3.18
CA GLN A 220 24.52 -21.65 2.24
C GLN A 220 25.84 -21.35 2.95
N VAL A 221 25.82 -20.65 4.09
CA VAL A 221 27.01 -20.47 4.93
C VAL A 221 27.57 -21.81 5.37
N GLU A 222 26.70 -22.74 5.78
CA GLU A 222 27.11 -24.09 6.18
C GLU A 222 27.69 -24.89 5.01
N ILE A 223 27.14 -24.78 3.79
CA ILE A 223 27.77 -25.38 2.59
C ILE A 223 29.17 -24.78 2.36
N LEU A 224 29.33 -23.46 2.46
CA LEU A 224 30.65 -22.82 2.30
C LEU A 224 31.65 -23.32 3.35
N ASN A 225 31.22 -23.48 4.60
CA ASN A 225 32.05 -24.03 5.67
C ASN A 225 32.42 -25.51 5.41
N LEU A 226 31.45 -26.31 4.97
CA LEU A 226 31.60 -27.72 4.63
C LEU A 226 32.59 -27.93 3.47
N LEU A 227 32.48 -27.13 2.42
CA LEU A 227 33.40 -27.20 1.28
C LEU A 227 34.80 -26.69 1.65
N GLN A 228 34.91 -25.61 2.44
CA GLN A 228 36.21 -25.08 2.85
C GLN A 228 37.00 -26.03 3.76
N ARG A 229 36.32 -26.72 4.69
CA ARG A 229 36.99 -27.66 5.60
C ARG A 229 37.44 -28.94 4.89
N ASN A 230 36.85 -29.27 3.74
CA ASN A 230 37.12 -30.47 2.96
C ASN A 230 37.65 -30.18 1.54
N LYS A 231 38.46 -29.13 1.35
CA LYS A 231 38.95 -28.69 0.02
C LYS A 231 39.61 -29.75 -0.87
N ASN A 232 40.16 -30.80 -0.28
CA ASN A 232 40.82 -31.87 -1.02
C ASN A 232 39.86 -33.01 -1.41
N GLU A 233 38.60 -32.93 -1.01
CA GLU A 233 37.58 -33.98 -1.19
C GLU A 233 36.49 -33.59 -2.20
N TRP A 234 36.65 -32.45 -2.86
CA TRP A 234 35.79 -32.04 -3.97
C TRP A 234 36.58 -31.22 -4.99
N ALA A 235 36.03 -31.09 -6.19
CA ALA A 235 36.54 -30.21 -7.24
C ALA A 235 35.38 -29.59 -8.02
N ASP A 236 35.68 -28.50 -8.74
CA ASP A 236 34.82 -28.01 -9.80
C ASP A 236 35.25 -28.64 -11.13
N GLU A 237 34.37 -29.43 -11.75
CA GLU A 237 34.59 -30.04 -13.07
C GLU A 237 33.54 -29.51 -14.05
N ASN A 238 33.93 -28.53 -14.87
CA ASN A 238 33.07 -27.87 -15.86
C ASN A 238 31.84 -27.15 -15.23
N GLY A 239 32.03 -26.47 -14.09
CA GLY A 239 30.95 -25.77 -13.39
C GLY A 239 30.05 -26.69 -12.56
N GLN A 240 30.49 -27.93 -12.31
CA GLN A 240 29.78 -28.90 -11.48
C GLN A 240 30.64 -29.29 -10.28
N LEU A 241 30.03 -29.27 -9.10
CA LEU A 241 30.64 -29.81 -7.89
C LEU A 241 30.75 -31.33 -8.00
N VAL A 242 31.99 -31.83 -8.02
CA VAL A 242 32.29 -33.26 -7.92
C VAL A 242 32.84 -33.53 -6.53
N VAL A 243 32.14 -34.37 -5.76
CA VAL A 243 32.51 -34.74 -4.39
C VAL A 243 33.06 -36.17 -4.41
N TYR A 244 34.25 -36.37 -3.83
CA TYR A 244 34.97 -37.66 -3.85
C TYR A 244 34.76 -38.51 -2.58
N ASN A 245 34.03 -37.97 -1.59
CA ASN A 245 33.74 -38.62 -0.31
C ASN A 245 32.22 -38.73 -0.09
N ASP A 246 31.73 -39.94 0.18
CA ASP A 246 30.30 -40.22 0.37
C ASP A 246 29.69 -39.49 1.58
N GLU A 247 30.41 -39.39 2.71
CA GLU A 247 29.94 -38.70 3.91
C GLU A 247 29.78 -37.19 3.66
N LEU A 248 30.75 -36.59 2.96
CA LEU A 248 30.69 -35.20 2.53
C LEU A 248 29.52 -34.96 1.58
N LEU A 249 29.30 -35.87 0.62
CA LEU A 249 28.20 -35.78 -0.34
C LEU A 249 26.83 -35.85 0.36
N ASP A 250 26.68 -36.71 1.36
CA ASP A 250 25.45 -36.83 2.16
C ASP A 250 25.17 -35.56 2.97
N GLU A 251 26.17 -35.00 3.65
CA GLU A 251 26.03 -33.72 4.37
C GLU A 251 25.65 -32.57 3.41
N PHE A 252 26.31 -32.51 2.25
CA PHE A 252 26.03 -31.51 1.23
C PHE A 252 24.58 -31.64 0.70
N ASN A 253 24.16 -32.84 0.33
CA ASN A 253 22.80 -33.10 -0.20
C ASN A 253 21.71 -32.75 0.80
N LYS A 254 21.95 -32.95 2.10
CA LYS A 254 21.03 -32.54 3.16
C LYS A 254 20.86 -31.02 3.20
N LEU A 255 21.95 -30.27 3.15
CA LEU A 255 21.92 -28.79 3.14
C LEU A 255 21.30 -28.25 1.85
N ALA A 256 21.64 -28.84 0.69
CA ALA A 256 21.06 -28.48 -0.60
C ALA A 256 19.54 -28.71 -0.64
N THR A 257 19.07 -29.81 -0.05
CA THR A 257 17.63 -30.09 0.10
C THR A 257 16.96 -29.05 0.98
N ALA A 258 17.57 -28.70 2.12
CA ALA A 258 17.05 -27.66 3.02
C ALA A 258 16.97 -26.28 2.33
N ILE A 259 17.94 -25.94 1.47
CA ILE A 259 17.92 -24.73 0.64
C ILE A 259 16.71 -24.75 -0.30
N ALA A 260 16.49 -25.84 -1.05
CA ALA A 260 15.37 -25.97 -1.98
C ALA A 260 14.00 -25.88 -1.27
N ASP A 261 13.88 -26.48 -0.09
CA ASP A 261 12.66 -26.39 0.72
C ASP A 261 12.40 -24.95 1.22
N ASN A 262 13.45 -24.22 1.60
CA ASN A 262 13.33 -22.80 1.96
C ASN A 262 12.89 -21.95 0.76
N GLU A 263 13.45 -22.16 -0.44
CA GLU A 263 13.04 -21.46 -1.66
C GLU A 263 11.57 -21.69 -2.00
N LYS A 264 11.11 -22.94 -1.89
CA LYS A 264 9.70 -23.31 -2.08
C LYS A 264 8.79 -22.61 -1.05
N THR A 265 9.24 -22.55 0.19
CA THR A 265 8.53 -21.89 1.29
C THR A 265 8.41 -20.38 1.04
N ILE A 266 9.52 -19.74 0.65
CA ILE A 266 9.57 -18.32 0.25
C ILE A 266 8.56 -18.06 -0.88
N GLY A 267 8.64 -18.83 -1.98
CA GLY A 267 7.73 -18.67 -3.12
C GLY A 267 6.26 -18.78 -2.74
N THR A 268 5.93 -19.77 -1.89
CA THR A 268 4.56 -19.99 -1.41
C THR A 268 4.06 -18.84 -0.53
N LEU A 269 4.87 -18.38 0.42
CA LEU A 269 4.47 -17.33 1.35
C LEU A 269 4.39 -15.95 0.69
N VAL A 270 5.25 -15.65 -0.29
CA VAL A 270 5.15 -14.42 -1.09
C VAL A 270 3.81 -14.35 -1.83
N VAL A 271 3.33 -15.46 -2.40
CA VAL A 271 2.02 -15.50 -3.07
C VAL A 271 0.90 -15.23 -2.06
N LYS A 272 0.90 -15.92 -0.92
CA LYS A 272 -0.11 -15.72 0.13
C LYS A 272 -0.14 -14.29 0.66
N LEU A 273 1.01 -13.66 0.84
CA LEU A 273 1.11 -12.28 1.30
C LEU A 273 0.51 -11.29 0.28
N ARG A 274 0.65 -11.56 -1.04
CA ARG A 274 0.06 -10.75 -2.12
C ARG A 274 -1.45 -10.93 -2.27
N GLU A 275 -1.98 -12.08 -1.85
CA GLU A 275 -3.42 -12.39 -1.91
C GLU A 275 -4.20 -11.76 -0.74
N LEU A 276 -3.52 -11.23 0.27
CA LEU A 276 -4.17 -10.48 1.33
C LEU A 276 -4.90 -9.26 0.73
N PRO A 277 -6.14 -8.98 1.16
CA PRO A 277 -6.85 -7.80 0.71
C PRO A 277 -6.04 -6.55 1.08
N TYR A 278 -5.85 -5.64 0.12
CA TYR A 278 -5.28 -4.32 0.38
C TYR A 278 -6.12 -3.65 1.49
N LEU A 279 -5.46 -3.31 2.61
CA LEU A 279 -6.03 -2.49 3.68
C LEU A 279 -5.94 -1.02 3.34
#